data_AF-A0A841HC00-F1
#
_entry.id   AF-A0A841HC00-F1
#
_cell.length_a   1.000
_cell.length_b   1.000
_cell.length_c   1.000
_cell.angle_alpha   90.00
_cell.angle_beta   90.00
_cell.angle_gamma   90.00
#
_symmetry.space_group_name_H-M   'P 1'
#
loop_
_entity.id
_entity.type
_entity.pdbx_description
1 polymer ?
#
loop_
_entity_poly.entity_id
_entity_poly.type
_entity_poly.pdbx_seq_one_letter_code
_entity_poly.pdbx_strand_id
1 'polypeptide(L)'
;MALPGENTKFYETPNHPYQGERIAEESDLLSRYGLKNKEELWRAQSELRDYRREARRLLGQTGTVSGEEFVARLQRIGILSEEERLDDVLSLEVTDVLERRLQTVVYREGLANTMGQARQFVSHGHVTVDGSRVTEPSYTVPVSEENTLAFDETSDLTDELHPARAGAQE
;
A
#
# COMPACT_ATOMS: atom_id res chain seq x y z
N MET A 1 1.06 -31.22 20.74
CA MET A 1 2.22 -30.81 19.92
C MET A 1 1.65 -30.07 18.72
N ALA A 2 1.66 -28.74 18.73
CA ALA A 2 1.20 -27.97 17.58
C ALA A 2 2.25 -28.12 16.47
N LEU A 3 1.84 -28.55 15.28
CA LEU A 3 2.71 -28.64 14.11
C LEU A 3 3.21 -27.22 13.77
N PRO A 4 4.50 -27.03 13.43
CA PRO A 4 4.98 -25.74 12.96
C PRO A 4 4.19 -25.33 11.70
N GLY A 5 3.69 -24.10 11.66
CA GLY A 5 2.92 -23.58 10.53
C GLY A 5 3.74 -23.60 9.23
N GLU A 6 3.12 -24.02 8.14
CA GLU A 6 3.76 -24.04 6.82
C GLU A 6 3.94 -22.60 6.30
N ASN A 7 5.12 -22.31 5.75
CA ASN A 7 5.39 -21.03 5.10
C ASN A 7 4.68 -21.00 3.74
N THR A 8 3.47 -20.44 3.70
CA THR A 8 2.67 -20.30 2.49
C THR A 8 2.90 -18.95 1.82
N LYS A 9 2.62 -18.89 0.51
CA LYS A 9 2.71 -17.63 -0.24
C LYS A 9 1.55 -16.71 0.14
N PHE A 10 1.85 -15.43 0.30
CA PHE A 10 0.86 -14.37 0.54
C PHE A 10 0.21 -13.85 -0.74
N TYR A 11 0.29 -14.59 -1.85
CA TYR A 11 -0.32 -14.20 -3.11
C TYR A 11 -0.82 -15.41 -3.91
N GLU A 12 -1.88 -15.19 -4.67
CA GLU A 12 -2.41 -16.13 -5.65
C GLU A 12 -1.99 -15.71 -7.07
N THR A 13 -1.63 -16.68 -7.91
CA THR A 13 -1.38 -16.42 -9.32
C THR A 13 -2.65 -16.55 -10.15
N PRO A 14 -2.77 -15.82 -11.27
CA PRO A 14 -3.90 -15.95 -12.19
C PRO A 14 -4.06 -17.38 -12.73
N ASN A 15 -5.30 -17.84 -12.89
CA ASN A 15 -5.61 -19.20 -13.34
C ASN A 15 -5.10 -19.51 -14.76
N HIS A 16 -5.01 -18.50 -15.63
CA HIS A 16 -4.52 -18.65 -16.99
C HIS A 16 -3.49 -17.56 -17.34
N PRO A 17 -2.28 -17.93 -17.79
CA PRO A 17 -1.18 -16.99 -17.97
C PRO A 17 -1.38 -16.01 -19.13
N TYR A 18 -1.99 -16.45 -20.24
CA TYR A 18 -2.08 -15.67 -21.48
C TYR A 18 -3.49 -15.12 -21.69
N GLN A 19 -3.84 -14.06 -20.97
CA GLN A 19 -5.08 -13.31 -21.14
C GLN A 19 -4.73 -11.86 -21.47
N GLY A 20 -5.01 -11.41 -22.69
CA GLY A 20 -4.55 -10.12 -23.20
C GLY A 20 -5.05 -8.93 -22.38
N GLU A 21 -6.35 -8.88 -22.10
CA GLU A 21 -6.99 -7.82 -21.32
C GLU A 21 -6.37 -7.71 -19.92
N ARG A 22 -6.32 -8.83 -19.18
CA ARG A 22 -5.66 -8.88 -17.86
C ARG A 22 -4.19 -8.43 -17.93
N ILE A 23 -3.43 -8.88 -18.93
CA ILE A 23 -2.01 -8.49 -19.06
C ILE A 23 -1.89 -6.98 -19.28
N ALA A 24 -2.78 -6.39 -20.07
CA ALA A 24 -2.79 -4.95 -20.33
C ALA A 24 -3.15 -4.15 -19.06
N GLU A 25 -4.19 -4.55 -18.34
CA GLU A 25 -4.59 -3.93 -17.06
C GLU A 25 -3.49 -4.03 -16.01
N GLU A 26 -2.90 -5.22 -15.84
CA GLU A 26 -1.77 -5.41 -14.93
C GLU A 26 -0.58 -4.53 -15.33
N SER A 27 -0.28 -4.43 -16.64
CA SER A 27 0.83 -3.60 -17.13
C SER A 27 0.60 -2.11 -16.89
N ASP A 28 -0.64 -1.64 -17.02
CA ASP A 28 -1.00 -0.24 -16.72
C ASP A 28 -0.78 0.06 -15.23
N LEU A 29 -1.29 -0.80 -14.35
CA LEU A 29 -1.11 -0.65 -12.90
C LEU A 29 0.37 -0.70 -12.49
N LEU A 30 1.16 -1.60 -13.08
CA LEU A 30 2.60 -1.67 -12.83
C LEU A 30 3.30 -0.36 -13.20
N SER A 31 2.95 0.22 -14.35
CA SER A 31 3.52 1.47 -14.83
C SER A 31 3.10 2.64 -13.93
N ARG A 32 1.81 2.77 -13.64
CA ARG A 32 1.23 3.85 -12.84
C ARG A 32 1.80 3.89 -11.42
N TYR A 33 1.92 2.73 -10.78
CA TYR A 33 2.40 2.62 -9.40
C TYR A 33 3.89 2.30 -9.28
N GLY A 34 4.64 2.27 -10.40
CA GLY A 34 6.09 1.97 -10.38
C GLY A 34 6.43 0.65 -9.66
N LEU A 35 5.62 -0.38 -9.89
CA LEU A 35 5.80 -1.69 -9.26
C LEU A 35 6.90 -2.48 -9.98
N LYS A 36 7.76 -3.17 -9.20
CA LYS A 36 8.90 -3.91 -9.77
C LYS A 36 8.49 -5.14 -10.57
N ASN A 37 7.44 -5.84 -10.12
CA ASN A 37 7.01 -7.09 -10.70
C ASN A 37 5.51 -7.32 -10.48
N LYS A 38 4.94 -8.29 -11.22
CA LYS A 38 3.54 -8.70 -11.06
C LYS A 38 3.25 -9.33 -9.70
N GLU A 39 4.26 -9.87 -9.03
CA GLU A 39 4.08 -10.45 -7.70
C GLU A 39 3.61 -9.39 -6.68
N GLU A 40 4.18 -8.19 -6.71
CA GLU A 40 3.72 -7.08 -5.86
C GLU A 40 2.25 -6.73 -6.12
N LEU A 41 1.83 -6.72 -7.38
CA LEU A 41 0.44 -6.50 -7.75
C LEU A 41 -0.45 -7.65 -7.25
N TRP A 42 -0.03 -8.90 -7.43
CA TRP A 42 -0.79 -10.06 -6.98
C TRP A 42 -0.91 -10.15 -5.46
N ARG A 43 0.10 -9.69 -4.71
CA ARG A 43 0.00 -9.55 -3.25
C ARG A 43 -1.07 -8.54 -2.88
N ALA A 44 -1.09 -7.34 -3.47
CA ALA A 44 -2.13 -6.34 -3.22
C ALA A 44 -3.54 -6.85 -3.62
N GLN A 45 -3.66 -7.56 -4.74
CA GLN A 45 -4.92 -8.20 -5.14
C GLN A 45 -5.36 -9.28 -4.14
N SER A 46 -4.42 -10.04 -3.60
CA SER A 46 -4.71 -11.08 -2.60
C SER A 46 -5.12 -10.47 -1.26
N GLU A 47 -4.48 -9.39 -0.85
CA GLU A 47 -4.86 -8.61 0.33
C GLU A 47 -6.29 -8.07 0.22
N LEU A 48 -6.66 -7.47 -0.92
CA LEU A 48 -8.03 -7.03 -1.19
C LEU A 48 -9.04 -8.19 -1.15
N ARG A 49 -8.66 -9.36 -1.69
CA ARG A 49 -9.50 -10.56 -1.63
C ARG A 49 -9.73 -11.02 -0.20
N ASP A 50 -8.71 -10.95 0.64
CA ASP A 50 -8.81 -11.31 2.05
C ASP A 50 -9.66 -10.32 2.84
N TYR A 51 -9.55 -9.01 2.59
CA TYR A 51 -10.47 -8.01 3.15
C TYR A 51 -11.92 -8.28 2.75
N ARG A 52 -12.19 -8.54 1.47
CA ARG A 52 -13.54 -8.88 0.99
C ARG A 52 -14.06 -10.21 1.55
N ARG A 53 -13.18 -11.19 1.77
CA ARG A 53 -13.53 -12.49 2.37
C ARG A 53 -13.89 -12.32 3.84
N GLU A 54 -13.10 -11.52 4.57
CA GLU A 54 -13.36 -11.17 5.96
C GLU A 54 -14.66 -10.39 6.11
N ALA A 55 -14.90 -9.37 5.26
CA ALA A 55 -16.14 -8.62 5.24
C ALA A 55 -17.37 -9.51 4.99
N ARG A 56 -17.33 -10.40 3.98
CA ARG A 56 -18.41 -11.37 3.71
C ARG A 56 -18.68 -12.30 4.90
N ARG A 57 -17.63 -12.74 5.59
CA ARG A 57 -17.76 -13.59 6.79
C ARG A 57 -18.44 -12.81 7.92
N LEU A 58 -18.05 -11.56 8.14
CA LEU A 58 -18.58 -10.71 9.20
C LEU A 58 -20.04 -10.29 8.94
N LEU A 59 -20.40 -9.96 7.70
CA LEU A 59 -21.79 -9.68 7.30
C LEU A 59 -22.73 -10.88 7.55
N GLY A 60 -22.21 -12.11 7.47
CA GLY A 60 -22.96 -13.32 7.77
C GLY A 60 -23.08 -13.66 9.26
N GLN A 61 -22.36 -12.97 10.15
CA GLN A 61 -22.38 -13.21 11.59
C GLN A 61 -23.29 -12.19 12.29
N THR A 62 -24.11 -12.63 13.24
CA THR A 62 -25.03 -11.76 13.99
C THR A 62 -24.34 -10.97 15.13
N GLY A 63 -23.01 -10.85 15.11
CA GLY A 63 -22.22 -10.18 16.15
C GLY A 63 -21.64 -8.87 15.67
N THR A 64 -21.98 -7.76 16.32
CA THR A 64 -21.62 -6.40 15.90
C THR A 64 -20.14 -6.04 16.17
N VAL A 65 -19.58 -6.49 17.30
CA VAL A 65 -18.28 -6.03 17.82
C VAL A 65 -17.12 -6.31 16.86
N SER A 66 -17.05 -7.52 16.29
CA SER A 66 -15.95 -7.89 15.38
C SER A 66 -16.01 -7.15 14.04
N GLY A 67 -17.19 -6.71 13.61
CA GLY A 67 -17.37 -5.89 12.40
C GLY A 67 -16.82 -4.47 12.59
N GLU A 68 -17.12 -3.86 13.73
CA GLU A 68 -16.64 -2.51 14.07
C GLU A 68 -15.11 -2.46 14.17
N GLU A 69 -14.49 -3.46 14.80
CA GLU A 69 -13.02 -3.57 14.89
C GLU A 69 -12.36 -3.69 13.51
N PHE A 70 -12.98 -4.46 12.60
CA PHE A 70 -12.49 -4.63 11.23
C PHE A 70 -12.56 -3.32 10.42
N VAL A 71 -13.69 -2.62 10.49
CA VAL A 71 -13.87 -1.31 9.84
C VAL A 71 -12.88 -0.30 10.42
N ALA A 72 -12.75 -0.22 11.74
CA ALA A 72 -11.79 0.67 12.39
C ALA A 72 -10.33 0.38 11.99
N ARG A 73 -9.97 -0.89 11.73
CA ARG A 73 -8.65 -1.24 11.21
C ARG A 73 -8.42 -0.69 9.80
N LEU A 74 -9.40 -0.84 8.91
CA LEU A 74 -9.28 -0.34 7.52
C LEU A 74 -9.29 1.19 7.46
N GLN A 75 -10.08 1.85 8.31
CA GLN A 75 -10.09 3.30 8.47
C GLN A 75 -8.74 3.82 8.99
N ARG A 76 -8.14 3.15 10.00
CA ARG A 76 -6.81 3.49 10.51
C ARG A 76 -5.74 3.45 9.41
N ILE A 77 -5.83 2.46 8.53
CA ILE A 77 -4.92 2.28 7.40
C ILE A 77 -5.20 3.31 6.30
N GLY A 78 -6.43 3.83 6.20
CA GLY A 78 -6.86 4.77 5.17
C GLY A 78 -7.34 4.11 3.89
N ILE A 79 -7.69 2.82 3.94
CA ILE A 79 -8.36 2.13 2.82
C ILE A 79 -9.85 2.49 2.78
N LEU A 80 -10.45 2.75 3.94
CA LEU A 80 -11.81 3.26 4.07
C LEU A 80 -11.79 4.67 4.66
N SER A 81 -12.74 5.49 4.23
CA SER A 81 -13.12 6.76 4.83
C SER A 81 -13.93 6.57 6.12
N GLU A 82 -14.11 7.65 6.88
CA GLU A 82 -14.81 7.62 8.17
C GLU A 82 -16.31 7.31 8.01
N GLU A 83 -16.88 7.65 6.85
CA GLU A 83 -18.29 7.44 6.53
C GLU A 83 -18.60 6.03 6.01
N GLU A 84 -17.59 5.33 5.51
CA GLU A 84 -17.74 4.00 4.91
C GLU A 84 -17.94 2.92 5.96
N ARG A 85 -18.80 1.95 5.60
CA ARG A 85 -19.25 0.86 6.45
C ARG A 85 -18.72 -0.47 5.94
N LEU A 86 -19.06 -1.54 6.66
CA LEU A 86 -18.63 -2.90 6.33
C LEU A 86 -19.02 -3.33 4.92
N ASP A 87 -20.18 -2.88 4.42
CA ASP A 87 -20.68 -3.22 3.09
C ASP A 87 -19.82 -2.61 1.97
N ASP A 88 -19.24 -1.42 2.20
CA ASP A 88 -18.47 -0.67 1.21
C ASP A 88 -17.12 -1.35 0.88
N VAL A 89 -16.62 -2.20 1.79
CA VAL A 89 -15.43 -3.04 1.58
C VAL A 89 -15.55 -3.91 0.33
N LEU A 90 -16.78 -4.27 -0.06
CA LEU A 90 -17.03 -5.08 -1.25
C LEU A 90 -16.79 -4.32 -2.55
N SER A 91 -16.88 -2.99 -2.51
CA SER A 91 -16.72 -2.09 -3.67
C SER A 91 -15.28 -1.63 -3.87
N LEU A 92 -14.39 -1.81 -2.89
CA LEU A 92 -12.98 -1.40 -2.96
C LEU A 92 -12.24 -1.98 -4.16
N GLU A 93 -11.34 -1.22 -4.75
CA GLU A 93 -10.48 -1.64 -5.85
C GLU A 93 -9.04 -1.90 -5.38
N VAL A 94 -8.21 -2.48 -6.27
CA VAL A 94 -6.80 -2.75 -5.94
C VAL A 94 -6.00 -1.45 -5.80
N THR A 95 -6.45 -0.37 -6.45
CA THR A 95 -5.87 0.96 -6.35
C THR A 95 -5.89 1.49 -4.93
N ASP A 96 -6.96 1.22 -4.16
CA ASP A 96 -7.09 1.69 -2.78
C ASP A 96 -5.99 1.10 -1.89
N VAL A 97 -5.62 -0.17 -2.11
CA VAL A 97 -4.51 -0.82 -1.42
C VAL A 97 -3.15 -0.26 -1.90
N LEU A 98 -3.01 -0.01 -3.21
CA LEU A 98 -1.76 0.49 -3.78
C LEU A 98 -1.46 1.96 -3.43
N GLU A 99 -2.49 2.80 -3.24
CA GLU A 99 -2.33 4.20 -2.80
C GLU A 99 -1.78 4.30 -1.38
N ARG A 100 -2.06 3.33 -0.50
CA ARG A 100 -1.57 3.33 0.90
C ARG A 100 -0.14 2.84 1.09
N ARG A 101 0.54 2.42 0.01
CA ARG A 101 1.95 2.00 0.07
C ARG A 101 2.86 3.20 0.26
N LEU A 102 3.89 3.06 1.09
CA LEU A 102 4.87 4.11 1.38
C LEU A 102 5.47 4.73 0.12
N GLN A 103 5.79 3.92 -0.89
CA GLN A 103 6.25 4.42 -2.19
C GLN A 103 5.28 5.43 -2.82
N THR A 104 3.98 5.10 -2.81
CA THR A 104 2.95 5.94 -3.40
C THR A 104 2.74 7.19 -2.57
N VAL A 105 2.64 7.05 -1.24
CA VAL A 105 2.47 8.18 -0.33
C VAL A 105 3.64 9.17 -0.46
N VAL A 106 4.89 8.70 -0.48
CA VAL A 106 6.09 9.55 -0.69
C VAL A 106 6.04 10.35 -2.01
N TYR A 107 5.49 9.75 -3.07
CA TYR A 107 5.28 10.44 -4.33
C TYR A 107 4.13 11.46 -4.24
N ARG A 108 3.02 11.11 -3.59
CA ARG A 108 1.85 11.99 -3.41
C ARG A 108 2.17 13.22 -2.55
N GLU A 109 2.96 13.04 -1.50
CA GLU A 109 3.46 14.12 -0.63
C GLU A 109 4.51 15.02 -1.31
N GLY A 110 4.89 14.73 -2.56
CA GLY A 110 5.83 15.54 -3.32
C GLY A 110 7.27 15.44 -2.86
N LEU A 111 7.63 14.44 -2.05
CA LEU A 111 9.03 14.18 -1.67
C LEU A 111 9.85 13.65 -2.85
N ALA A 112 9.20 13.04 -3.84
CA ALA A 112 9.81 12.53 -5.05
C ALA A 112 9.03 12.95 -6.32
N ASN A 113 9.74 13.15 -7.44
CA ASN A 113 9.12 13.55 -8.71
C ASN A 113 8.51 12.37 -9.48
N THR A 114 8.91 11.14 -9.18
CA THR A 114 8.43 9.94 -9.87
C THR A 114 8.30 8.78 -8.90
N MET A 115 7.44 7.81 -9.23
CA MET A 115 7.29 6.58 -8.43
C MET A 115 8.59 5.79 -8.29
N GLY A 116 9.42 5.76 -9.35
CA GLY A 116 10.73 5.11 -9.32
C GLY A 116 11.71 5.81 -8.38
N GLN A 117 11.71 7.15 -8.37
CA GLN A 117 12.51 7.94 -7.44
C GLN A 117 12.05 7.75 -5.99
N ALA A 118 10.74 7.76 -5.74
CA ALA A 118 10.18 7.49 -4.41
C ALA A 118 10.66 6.12 -3.88
N ARG A 119 10.62 5.10 -4.74
CA ARG A 119 11.11 3.76 -4.41
C ARG A 119 12.61 3.75 -4.07
N GLN A 120 13.42 4.48 -4.84
CA GLN A 120 14.85 4.61 -4.59
C GLN A 120 15.09 5.24 -3.21
N PHE A 121 14.41 6.35 -2.91
CA PHE A 121 14.54 7.05 -1.64
C PHE A 121 14.20 6.17 -0.44
N VAL A 122 13.08 5.44 -0.52
CA VAL A 122 12.70 4.48 0.52
C VAL A 122 13.75 3.37 0.64
N SER A 123 14.10 2.70 -0.46
CA SER A 123 15.02 1.55 -0.43
C SER A 123 16.44 1.88 0.04
N HIS A 124 16.92 3.10 -0.22
CA HIS A 124 18.21 3.59 0.24
C HIS A 124 18.15 4.14 1.68
N GLY A 125 16.97 4.21 2.29
CA GLY A 125 16.80 4.63 3.67
C GLY A 125 16.87 6.15 3.87
N HIS A 126 16.43 6.92 2.88
CA HIS A 126 16.35 8.37 2.99
C HIS A 126 15.04 8.86 3.60
N VAL A 127 14.03 8.00 3.74
CA VAL A 127 12.68 8.36 4.22
C VAL A 127 12.47 7.84 5.64
N THR A 128 11.87 8.68 6.48
CA THR A 128 11.40 8.33 7.82
C THR A 128 9.89 8.43 7.93
N VAL A 129 9.30 7.50 8.67
CA VAL A 129 7.89 7.50 9.09
C VAL A 129 7.88 7.63 10.62
N ASP A 130 7.24 8.66 11.16
CA ASP A 130 7.26 8.96 12.61
C ASP A 130 8.67 8.95 13.24
N GLY A 131 9.63 9.55 12.53
CA GLY A 131 11.04 9.60 12.95
C GLY A 131 11.81 8.27 12.84
N SER A 132 11.16 7.18 12.43
CA SER A 132 11.80 5.89 12.21
C SER A 132 12.12 5.66 10.74
N ARG A 133 13.34 5.26 10.41
CA ARG A 133 13.75 4.95 9.03
C ARG A 133 13.05 3.69 8.53
N VAL A 134 12.31 3.80 7.41
CA VAL A 134 11.62 2.68 6.78
C VAL A 134 12.21 2.42 5.41
N THR A 135 12.72 1.20 5.19
CA THR A 135 13.37 0.81 3.92
C THR A 135 12.49 -0.04 3.01
N GLU A 136 11.25 -0.31 3.41
CA GLU A 136 10.33 -1.19 2.69
C GLU A 136 9.28 -0.39 1.89
N PRO A 137 9.33 -0.39 0.54
CA PRO A 137 8.36 0.33 -0.30
C PRO A 137 6.93 -0.25 -0.24
N SER A 138 6.78 -1.50 0.22
CA SER A 138 5.50 -2.17 0.45
C SER A 138 4.88 -1.87 1.81
N TYR A 139 5.55 -1.10 2.67
CA TYR A 139 4.99 -0.68 3.95
C TYR A 139 3.69 0.07 3.75
N THR A 140 2.65 -0.32 4.49
CA THR A 140 1.34 0.34 4.45
C THR A 140 1.31 1.45 5.48
N VAL A 141 1.20 2.70 5.04
CA VAL A 141 1.26 3.88 5.91
C VAL A 141 -0.11 4.12 6.54
N PRO A 142 -0.24 4.12 7.88
CA PRO A 142 -1.50 4.49 8.53
C PRO A 142 -1.75 5.99 8.38
N VAL A 143 -3.02 6.39 8.39
CA VAL A 143 -3.43 7.80 8.16
C VAL A 143 -2.81 8.75 9.18
N SER A 144 -2.60 8.29 10.42
CA SER A 144 -1.98 9.09 11.48
C SER A 144 -0.51 9.44 11.21
N GLU A 145 0.20 8.63 10.43
CA GLU A 145 1.64 8.78 10.17
C GLU A 145 1.93 9.41 8.80
N GLU A 146 0.89 9.67 8.00
CA GLU A 146 1.04 10.24 6.67
C GLU A 146 1.68 11.63 6.70
N ASN A 147 1.27 12.48 7.65
CA ASN A 147 1.81 13.82 7.81
C ASN A 147 3.20 13.86 8.49
N THR A 148 3.72 12.72 8.97
CA THR A 148 5.03 12.65 9.65
C THR A 148 6.14 12.20 8.71
N LEU A 149 5.84 12.00 7.43
CA LEU A 149 6.82 11.64 6.41
C LEU A 149 7.83 12.76 6.20
N ALA A 150 9.10 12.42 6.37
CA ALA A 150 10.21 13.34 6.19
C ALA A 150 11.44 12.63 5.64
N PHE A 151 12.43 13.41 5.22
CA PHE A 151 13.76 12.87 4.97
C PHE A 151 14.50 12.62 6.29
N ASP A 152 15.27 11.54 6.31
CA ASP A 152 16.14 11.21 7.44
C ASP A 152 17.20 12.30 7.65
N GLU A 153 17.45 12.66 8.90
CA GLU A 153 18.40 13.71 9.27
C GLU A 153 19.83 13.49 8.74
N THR A 154 20.22 12.22 8.54
CA THR A 154 21.55 11.87 8.01
C THR A 154 21.62 11.87 6.49
N SER A 155 20.50 12.08 5.81
CA SER A 155 20.39 12.06 4.36
C SER A 155 20.82 13.38 3.74
N ASP A 156 21.55 13.31 2.62
CA ASP A 156 21.89 14.48 1.80
C ASP A 156 20.64 15.18 1.21
N LEU A 157 19.51 14.46 1.11
CA LEU A 157 18.24 14.98 0.58
C LEU A 157 17.50 15.92 1.55
N THR A 158 18.01 16.03 2.78
CA THR A 158 17.52 17.02 3.75
C THR A 158 17.78 18.45 3.28
N ASP A 159 18.85 18.67 2.51
CA ASP A 159 19.11 19.96 1.88
C ASP A 159 18.08 20.24 0.77
N GLU A 160 17.34 21.34 0.92
CA GLU A 160 16.32 21.78 -0.04
C GLU A 160 16.91 22.12 -1.42
N LEU A 161 18.19 22.50 -1.48
CA LEU A 161 18.88 22.86 -2.73
C LEU A 161 19.48 21.65 -3.44
N HIS A 162 19.32 20.43 -2.90
CA HIS A 162 19.87 19.24 -3.50
C HIS A 162 19.23 18.98 -4.88
N PRO A 163 20.01 18.72 -5.95
CA PRO A 163 19.46 18.60 -7.31
C PRO A 163 18.47 17.44 -7.49
N ALA A 164 18.56 16.42 -6.63
CA ALA A 164 17.63 15.29 -6.63
C ALA A 164 16.35 15.52 -5.81
N ARG A 165 16.20 16.65 -5.10
CA ARG A 165 14.92 17.00 -4.47
C ARG A 165 13.84 17.11 -5.54
N ALA A 166 12.59 16.89 -5.14
CA ALA A 166 11.49 17.33 -5.98
C ALA A 166 11.62 18.83 -6.17
N GLY A 167 11.80 19.27 -7.42
CA GLY A 167 11.79 20.69 -7.73
C GLY A 167 10.43 21.22 -7.35
N ALA A 168 10.36 22.37 -6.68
CA ALA A 168 9.10 23.06 -6.46
C ALA A 168 8.36 23.13 -7.80
N GLN A 169 7.21 22.45 -7.89
CA GLN A 169 6.34 22.57 -9.04
C GLN A 169 5.85 24.03 -9.03
N GLU A 170 6.38 24.84 -9.92
CA GLU A 170 5.90 26.20 -10.21
C GLU A 170 4.59 26.13 -11.00
#